data_AF-A0A8T4J5W2-F1
#
_entry.id   AF-A0A8T4J5W2-F1
#
_cell.length_a   1.000
_cell.length_b   1.000
_cell.length_c   1.000
_cell.angle_alpha   90.00
_cell.angle_beta   90.00
_cell.angle_gamma   90.00
#
_symmetry.space_group_name_H-M   'P 1'
#
loop_
_entity.id
_entity.type
_entity.pdbx_description
1 polymer ?
#
loop_
_entity_poly.entity_id
_entity_poly.type
_entity_poly.pdbx_seq_one_letter_code
_entity_poly.pdbx_strand_id
1 'polypeptide(L)'
;FRMADDATLADLLARYAAPAARTDELITTLDLDASHPLPVAPWFEPGASWSVRRTLLHVIGETAQHAGHADIIRESIDGAKTMG
;
A
#
# COMPACT_ATOMS: atom_id res chain seq x y z
N PHE A 1 -8.66 4.80 -11.47
CA PHE A 1 -7.53 5.74 -11.55
C PHE A 1 -7.36 6.15 -13.01
N ARG A 2 -7.08 7.42 -13.30
CA ARG A 2 -6.73 7.90 -14.64
C ARG A 2 -5.46 8.74 -14.51
N MET A 3 -4.45 8.44 -15.32
CA MET A 3 -3.24 9.23 -15.42
C MET A 3 -3.60 10.60 -16.02
N ALA A 4 -3.13 11.68 -15.38
CA ALA A 4 -3.27 13.02 -15.94
C ALA A 4 -2.43 13.13 -17.22
N ASP A 5 -2.84 13.99 -18.15
CA ASP A 5 -2.21 14.10 -19.46
C ASP A 5 -0.74 14.57 -19.38
N ASP A 6 -0.36 15.24 -18.30
CA ASP A 6 0.99 15.75 -18.01
C ASP A 6 1.82 14.87 -17.06
N ALA A 7 1.23 13.80 -16.51
CA ALA A 7 1.95 12.92 -15.60
C ALA A 7 2.98 12.08 -16.36
N THR A 8 4.13 11.82 -15.75
CA THR A 8 5.11 10.83 -16.25
C THR A 8 5.14 9.58 -15.38
N LEU A 9 5.66 8.47 -15.91
CA LEU A 9 5.90 7.26 -15.11
C LEU A 9 6.83 7.54 -13.93
N ALA A 10 7.89 8.35 -14.15
CA ALA A 10 8.83 8.72 -13.10
C ALA A 10 8.12 9.47 -11.96
N ASP A 11 7.20 10.38 -12.28
CA ASP A 11 6.42 11.10 -11.27
C ASP A 11 5.51 10.16 -10.47
N LEU A 12 4.87 9.19 -11.13
CA LEU A 12 4.02 8.21 -10.46
C LEU A 12 4.82 7.32 -9.51
N LEU A 13 6.00 6.85 -9.94
CA LEU A 13 6.90 6.06 -9.10
C LEU A 13 7.44 6.89 -7.92
N ALA A 14 7.82 8.14 -8.15
CA ALA A 14 8.27 9.04 -7.08
C ALA A 14 7.14 9.31 -6.06
N ARG A 15 5.91 9.51 -6.53
CA ARG A 15 4.72 9.68 -5.65
C ARG A 15 4.40 8.43 -4.84
N TYR A 16 4.68 7.24 -5.36
CA TYR A 16 4.55 5.99 -4.60
C TYR A 16 5.69 5.80 -3.60
N ALA A 17 6.92 6.10 -3.99
CA ALA A 17 8.11 5.93 -3.14
C ALA A 17 8.15 6.89 -1.94
N ALA A 18 7.66 8.13 -2.10
CA ALA A 18 7.66 9.13 -1.04
C ALA A 18 6.93 8.70 0.27
N PRO A 19 5.66 8.22 0.23
CA PRO A 19 5.00 7.72 1.43
C PRO A 19 5.60 6.40 1.94
N ALA A 20 6.18 5.56 1.07
CA ALA A 20 6.87 4.35 1.50
C ALA A 20 8.10 4.71 2.37
N ALA A 21 8.98 5.60 1.88
CA ALA A 21 10.14 6.06 2.64
C ALA A 21 9.76 6.73 3.97
N ARG A 22 8.71 7.57 3.96
CA ARG A 22 8.20 8.17 5.20
C ARG A 22 7.65 7.12 6.17
N THR A 23 7.00 6.09 5.66
CA THR A 23 6.49 4.99 6.49
C THR A 23 7.66 4.23 7.12
N ASP A 24 8.70 3.92 6.34
CA ASP A 24 9.93 3.26 6.82
C ASP A 24 10.59 4.05 7.96
N GLU A 25 10.69 5.37 7.83
CA GLU A 25 11.20 6.22 8.92
C GLU A 25 10.32 6.15 10.17
N LEU A 26 9.00 6.28 10.02
CA LEU A 26 8.05 6.31 11.14
C LEU A 26 8.06 5.00 11.94
N ILE A 27 8.06 3.85 11.27
CA ILE A 27 7.96 2.54 11.94
C ILE A 27 9.15 2.26 12.87
N THR A 28 10.28 2.92 12.67
CA THR A 28 11.45 2.79 13.58
C THR A 28 11.24 3.45 14.94
N THR A 29 10.26 4.36 15.04
CA THR A 29 10.03 5.19 16.23
C THR A 29 8.70 4.93 16.94
N LEU A 30 7.75 4.26 16.27
CA LEU A 30 6.40 4.04 16.79
C LEU A 30 6.34 2.84 17.73
N ASP A 31 5.47 2.95 18.74
CA ASP A 31 5.00 1.78 19.49
C ASP A 31 4.04 0.98 18.60
N LEU A 32 4.40 -0.25 18.29
CA LEU A 32 3.62 -1.13 17.43
C LEU A 32 2.27 -1.54 18.06
N ASP A 33 2.17 -1.49 19.39
CA ASP A 33 0.96 -1.88 20.11
C ASP A 33 0.04 -0.68 20.43
N ALA A 34 0.49 0.56 20.16
CA ALA A 34 -0.34 1.75 20.23
C ALA A 34 -1.53 1.64 19.27
N SER A 35 -2.74 1.92 19.78
CA SER A 35 -4.00 1.82 19.04
C SER A 35 -4.62 3.18 18.78
N HIS A 36 -5.12 3.36 17.56
CA HIS A 36 -5.76 4.59 17.10
C HIS A 36 -7.21 4.33 16.68
N PRO A 37 -8.16 5.20 17.05
CA PRO A 37 -9.54 5.08 16.59
C PRO A 37 -9.58 5.27 15.07
N LEU A 38 -10.36 4.42 14.40
CA LEU A 38 -10.66 4.56 12.99
C LEU A 38 -11.68 5.68 12.77
N PRO A 39 -11.68 6.33 11.59
CA PRO A 39 -12.71 7.31 11.26
C PRO A 39 -14.09 6.64 11.25
N VAL A 40 -15.14 7.42 11.52
CA VAL A 40 -16.52 6.94 11.39
C VAL A 40 -16.82 6.71 9.91
N ALA A 41 -16.99 5.45 9.52
CA ALA A 41 -17.30 5.05 8.15
C ALA A 41 -18.19 3.79 8.14
N PRO A 42 -19.05 3.59 7.13
CA PRO A 42 -20.03 2.50 7.12
C PRO A 42 -19.42 1.09 7.03
N TRP A 43 -18.13 0.97 6.71
CA TRP A 43 -17.39 -0.30 6.66
C TRP A 43 -16.57 -0.57 7.93
N PHE A 44 -16.61 0.33 8.92
CA PHE A 44 -15.98 0.11 10.22
C PHE A 44 -17.05 -0.06 11.30
N GLU A 45 -16.83 -1.02 12.19
CA GLU A 45 -17.66 -1.17 13.39
C GLU A 45 -17.60 0.10 14.25
N PRO A 46 -18.69 0.47 14.93
CA PRO A 46 -18.70 1.62 15.85
C PRO A 46 -17.59 1.50 16.90
N GLY A 47 -16.73 2.53 16.99
CA GLY A 47 -15.63 2.57 17.95
C GLY A 47 -14.43 1.68 17.57
N ALA A 48 -14.35 1.18 16.34
CA ALA A 48 -13.21 0.40 15.88
C ALA A 48 -11.88 1.16 16.06
N SER A 49 -10.85 0.45 16.49
CA SER A 49 -9.49 0.95 16.61
C SER A 49 -8.49 -0.07 16.08
N TRP A 50 -7.42 0.40 15.45
CA TRP A 50 -6.35 -0.43 14.94
C TRP A 50 -5.03 -0.07 15.61
N SER A 51 -4.26 -1.09 15.97
CA SER A 51 -2.88 -0.90 16.37
C SER A 51 -1.99 -0.54 15.18
N VAL A 52 -0.87 0.14 15.43
CA VAL A 52 0.15 0.40 14.41
C VAL A 52 0.57 -0.91 13.72
N ARG A 53 0.80 -1.98 14.50
CA ARG A 53 1.10 -3.33 13.97
C ARG A 53 0.04 -3.84 13.00
N ARG A 54 -1.25 -3.73 13.35
CA ARG A 54 -2.34 -4.19 12.50
C ARG A 54 -2.39 -3.41 11.19
N THR A 55 -2.22 -2.10 11.27
CA THR A 55 -2.16 -1.22 10.09
C THR A 55 -1.01 -1.60 9.17
N LEU A 56 0.19 -1.84 9.71
CA LEU A 56 1.36 -2.22 8.90
C LEU A 56 1.17 -3.58 8.20
N LEU A 57 0.67 -4.59 8.92
CA LEU A 57 0.39 -5.89 8.32
C LEU A 57 -0.66 -5.79 7.20
N HIS A 58 -1.66 -4.91 7.37
CA HIS A 58 -2.65 -4.65 6.33
C HIS A 58 -2.02 -4.02 5.09
N VAL A 59 -1.18 -2.99 5.25
CA VAL A 59 -0.47 -2.34 4.12
C VAL A 59 0.45 -3.32 3.38
N ILE A 60 1.16 -4.19 4.11
CA ILE A 60 2.01 -5.24 3.50
C ILE A 60 1.14 -6.20 2.68
N GLY A 61 0.01 -6.66 3.22
CA GLY A 61 -0.91 -7.56 2.53
C GLY A 61 -1.48 -6.94 1.24
N GLU A 62 -1.98 -5.71 1.31
CA GLU A 62 -2.48 -4.96 0.16
C GLU A 62 -1.39 -4.77 -0.91
N THR A 63 -0.17 -4.45 -0.50
CA THR A 63 0.97 -4.27 -1.42
C THR A 63 1.33 -5.57 -2.12
N ALA A 64 1.40 -6.69 -1.39
CA ALA A 64 1.68 -8.00 -1.96
C ALA A 64 0.59 -8.44 -2.95
N GLN A 65 -0.69 -8.20 -2.61
CA GLN A 65 -1.81 -8.51 -3.51
C GLN A 65 -1.73 -7.70 -4.81
N HIS A 66 -1.48 -6.39 -4.72
CA HIS A 66 -1.34 -5.55 -5.91
C HIS A 66 -0.11 -5.88 -6.74
N ALA A 67 1.01 -6.26 -6.12
CA ALA A 67 2.20 -6.73 -6.83
C ALA A 67 1.89 -7.99 -7.64
N GLY A 68 1.17 -8.96 -7.07
CA GLY A 68 0.73 -10.15 -7.80
C GLY A 68 -0.19 -9.82 -8.98
N HIS A 69 -1.11 -8.86 -8.83
CA HIS A 69 -1.93 -8.40 -9.96
C HIS A 69 -1.10 -7.71 -11.06
N ALA A 70 -0.10 -6.91 -10.67
CA ALA A 70 0.79 -6.24 -11.61
C ALA A 70 1.65 -7.25 -12.39
N ASP A 71 2.10 -8.33 -11.74
CA ASP A 71 2.79 -9.42 -12.39
C ASP A 71 1.92 -10.08 -13.46
N ILE A 72 0.67 -10.43 -13.17
CA ILE A 72 -0.24 -11.01 -14.16
C ILE A 72 -0.41 -10.11 -15.40
N ILE A 73 -0.49 -8.79 -15.19
CA ILE A 73 -0.58 -7.81 -16.28
C ILE A 73 0.71 -7.81 -17.09
N ARG A 74 1.88 -7.77 -16.44
CA ARG A 74 3.19 -7.82 -17.08
C ARG A 74 3.34 -9.09 -17.92
N GLU A 75 3.07 -10.26 -17.35
CA GLU A 75 3.13 -11.57 -18.02
C GLU A 75 2.20 -11.63 -19.25
N SER A 76 1.04 -10.97 -19.17
CA SER A 76 0.09 -10.88 -20.30
C SER A 76 0.61 -9.99 -21.44
N ILE A 77 1.53 -9.06 -21.16
CA ILE A 77 2.11 -8.14 -22.13
C ILE A 77 3.38 -8.74 -22.76
N ASP A 78 4.27 -9.32 -21.95
CA ASP A 78 5.60 -9.77 -22.38
C ASP A 78 5.71 -11.28 -22.61
N GLY A 79 4.72 -12.08 -22.17
CA GLY A 79 4.70 -13.54 -22.31
C GLY A 79 5.70 -14.29 -21.42
N ALA A 80 6.49 -13.59 -20.59
CA ALA A 80 7.38 -14.20 -19.63
C ALA A 80 6.59 -14.69 -18.40
N LYS A 81 7.15 -15.62 -17.63
CA LYS A 81 6.55 -16.08 -16.36
C LYS A 81 7.43 -15.69 -15.18
N THR A 82 6.83 -15.17 -14.11
CA THR A 82 7.52 -14.86 -12.86
C THR A 82 7.89 -16.14 -12.10
N MET A 83 7.06 -17.19 -12.20
CA MET A 83 7.23 -18.48 -11.49
C MET A 83 6.98 -19.67 -12.42
N GLY A 84 7.76 -19.80 -13.50
CA GLY A 84 7.62 -20.88 -14.47
C GLY A 84 8.93 -21.26 -15.16
#